data_AF-A0A1A9GR24-F1
#
_entry.id   AF-A0A1A9GR24-F1
#
_cell.length_a   1.000
_cell.length_b   1.000
_cell.length_c   1.000
_cell.angle_alpha   90.00
_cell.angle_beta   90.00
_cell.angle_gamma   90.00
#
_symmetry.space_group_name_H-M   'P 1'
#
loop_
_entity.id
_entity.type
_entity.pdbx_description
1 polymer ?
#
loop_
_entity_poly.entity_id
_entity_poly.type
_entity_poly.pdbx_seq_one_letter_code
_entity_poly.pdbx_strand_id
1 'polypeptide(L)'
;MGFVREGVDDVRRTARGWRWGRRSQVPRSAEPSTVPARAQVFGSDWARRRPAVAAREVAQKVGLAPVFRSQVRTRVEGLDVLARTPGPVIFVANHASHLDTPLLLLSLPDEWRRRTAVAAAADYFFDTWWRAVGSSLLFNTFPIDRRGGSMSATPGEVLADGWSLVIFPEGTRSKDGWASTFRMGAAYLSHTHDVPVVPVAHRGTFAAMPRGAGWPGKDAGARRPLTVRFGEPLRAAEGESVREFAPRIREAVAALLDEDETTWWEAQQRRAAGATPDPSGPDVATWRRVWAQTESPVVEPLTGRRVRVWRR
;
A
#
# COMPACT_ATOMS: atom_id res chain seq x y z
N MET A 1 35.15 -5.46 -47.97
CA MET A 1 33.92 -5.95 -47.31
C MET A 1 34.08 -6.15 -45.78
N GLY A 2 35.14 -5.60 -45.15
CA GLY A 2 35.36 -5.66 -43.69
C GLY A 2 34.86 -4.43 -42.93
N PHE A 3 35.09 -3.23 -43.48
CA PHE A 3 34.70 -1.94 -42.87
C PHE A 3 33.21 -1.79 -42.56
N VAL A 4 32.33 -2.32 -43.43
CA VAL A 4 30.88 -2.24 -43.22
C VAL A 4 30.42 -3.20 -42.12
N ARG A 5 31.09 -4.35 -41.95
CA ARG A 5 30.79 -5.31 -40.87
C ARG A 5 31.27 -4.79 -39.52
N GLU A 6 32.45 -4.19 -39.46
CA GLU A 6 32.95 -3.54 -38.25
C GLU A 6 32.06 -2.39 -37.79
N GLY A 7 31.59 -1.53 -38.70
CA GLY A 7 30.66 -0.45 -38.35
C GLY A 7 29.32 -0.96 -37.80
N VAL A 8 28.78 -2.05 -38.35
CA VAL A 8 27.53 -2.65 -37.87
C VAL A 8 27.71 -3.33 -36.51
N ASP A 9 28.84 -3.97 -36.27
CA ASP A 9 29.14 -4.60 -34.98
C ASP A 9 29.46 -3.57 -33.88
N ASP A 10 30.05 -2.44 -34.25
CA ASP A 10 30.31 -1.33 -33.32
C ASP A 10 29.00 -0.64 -32.92
N VAL A 11 28.11 -0.34 -33.88
CA VAL A 11 26.76 0.18 -33.58
C VAL A 11 25.95 -0.80 -32.72
N ARG A 12 26.09 -2.11 -32.94
CA ARG A 12 25.43 -3.14 -32.10
C ARG A 12 26.05 -3.22 -30.69
N ARG A 13 27.35 -3.02 -30.53
CA ARG A 13 28.00 -2.91 -29.20
C ARG A 13 27.57 -1.65 -28.48
N THR A 14 27.54 -0.51 -29.16
CA THR A 14 27.05 0.75 -28.59
C THR A 14 25.59 0.63 -28.19
N ALA A 15 24.72 0.04 -29.02
CA ALA A 15 23.32 -0.19 -28.68
C ALA A 15 23.11 -1.15 -27.50
N ARG A 16 23.98 -2.16 -27.32
CA ARG A 16 23.94 -3.07 -26.15
C ARG A 16 24.56 -2.46 -24.89
N GLY A 17 25.51 -1.55 -25.03
CA GLY A 17 26.13 -0.79 -23.92
C GLY A 17 25.30 0.42 -23.49
N TRP A 18 24.45 0.93 -24.39
CA TRP A 18 23.61 2.10 -24.17
C TRP A 18 22.39 1.75 -23.31
N ARG A 19 22.49 2.03 -22.02
CA ARG A 19 21.41 1.86 -21.06
C ARG A 19 20.43 3.04 -21.16
N TRP A 20 19.26 2.79 -21.73
CA TRP A 20 18.11 3.69 -21.58
C TRP A 20 17.65 3.69 -20.11
N GLY A 21 18.21 4.60 -19.33
CA GLY A 21 17.88 4.76 -17.91
C GLY A 21 19.06 5.33 -17.13
N ARG A 22 18.90 6.55 -16.63
CA ARG A 22 19.88 7.27 -15.81
C ARG A 22 20.20 6.48 -14.53
N ARG A 23 21.20 5.60 -14.57
CA ARG A 23 21.92 5.20 -13.37
C ARG A 23 23.40 5.44 -13.61
N SER A 24 23.92 6.41 -12.85
CA SER A 24 25.33 6.73 -12.72
C SER A 24 26.12 5.43 -12.46
N GLN A 25 27.23 5.26 -13.18
CA GLN A 25 28.19 4.17 -12.92
C GLN A 25 29.06 4.46 -11.69
N VAL A 26 28.97 5.68 -11.16
CA VAL A 26 29.67 6.08 -9.95
C VAL A 26 28.94 5.45 -8.75
N PRO A 27 29.63 4.70 -7.88
CA PRO A 27 29.06 4.30 -6.61
C PRO A 27 28.51 5.54 -5.90
N ARG A 28 27.31 5.47 -5.31
CA ARG A 28 26.69 6.62 -4.63
C ARG A 28 27.60 7.28 -3.58
N SER A 29 28.55 6.54 -3.02
CA SER A 29 29.55 7.04 -2.08
C SER A 29 30.58 7.99 -2.70
N ALA A 30 30.73 7.97 -4.03
CA ALA A 30 31.64 8.82 -4.79
C ALA A 30 30.92 9.94 -5.56
N GLU A 31 29.59 10.04 -5.43
CA GLU A 31 28.85 11.21 -5.92
C GLU A 31 29.05 12.38 -4.94
N PRO A 32 29.35 13.61 -5.43
CA PRO A 32 29.43 14.78 -4.56
C PRO A 32 28.12 14.93 -3.80
N SER A 33 28.18 15.23 -2.50
CA SER A 33 27.00 15.54 -1.71
C SER A 33 26.37 16.83 -2.25
N THR A 34 25.40 16.68 -3.14
CA THR A 34 24.59 17.80 -3.62
C THR A 34 23.55 18.10 -2.56
N VAL A 35 23.34 19.39 -2.26
CA VAL A 35 22.18 19.81 -1.50
C VAL A 35 20.97 19.34 -2.30
N PRO A 36 20.10 18.48 -1.73
CA PRO A 36 18.93 18.00 -2.48
C PRO A 36 18.12 19.20 -2.94
N ALA A 37 17.68 19.19 -4.20
CA ALA A 37 16.80 20.22 -4.72
C ALA A 37 15.61 20.38 -3.76
N ARG A 38 15.28 21.63 -3.41
CA ARG A 38 14.15 21.93 -2.52
C ARG A 38 12.91 21.24 -3.11
N ALA A 39 12.29 20.34 -2.34
CA ALA A 39 11.14 19.61 -2.81
C ALA A 39 10.09 20.59 -3.33
N GLN A 40 9.67 20.44 -4.60
CA GLN A 40 8.56 21.21 -5.12
C GLN A 40 7.31 20.81 -4.34
N VAL A 41 6.76 21.77 -3.59
CA VAL A 41 5.53 21.57 -2.83
C VAL A 41 4.36 21.56 -3.82
N PHE A 42 3.97 20.37 -4.26
CA PHE A 42 2.81 20.22 -5.14
C PHE A 42 1.52 20.43 -4.35
N GLY A 43 0.76 21.48 -4.65
CA GLY A 43 -0.56 21.73 -4.08
C GLY A 43 -1.54 20.62 -4.46
N SER A 44 -1.99 19.83 -3.48
CA SER A 44 -2.90 18.69 -3.70
C SER A 44 -4.35 18.98 -3.30
N ASP A 45 -4.63 20.15 -2.71
CA ASP A 45 -5.92 20.47 -2.09
C ASP A 45 -7.06 20.54 -3.12
N TRP A 46 -6.74 20.93 -4.36
CA TRP A 46 -7.69 20.91 -5.47
C TRP A 46 -8.31 19.52 -5.67
N ALA A 47 -7.56 18.44 -5.39
CA ALA A 47 -8.01 17.06 -5.56
C ALA A 47 -9.07 16.67 -4.51
N ARG A 48 -9.24 17.44 -3.44
CA ARG A 48 -10.26 17.23 -2.40
C ARG A 48 -11.53 18.07 -2.63
N ARG A 49 -11.57 18.92 -3.65
CA ARG A 49 -12.78 19.69 -4.01
C ARG A 49 -13.85 18.79 -4.64
N ARG A 50 -15.14 19.10 -4.42
CA ARG A 50 -16.29 18.34 -4.94
C ARG A 50 -16.19 17.93 -6.43
N PRO A 51 -15.82 18.81 -7.39
CA PRO A 51 -15.69 18.41 -8.79
C PRO A 51 -14.58 17.38 -9.02
N ALA A 52 -13.44 17.51 -8.33
CA ALA A 52 -12.34 16.55 -8.42
C ALA A 52 -12.72 15.19 -7.81
N VAL A 53 -13.47 15.19 -6.70
CA VAL A 53 -14.02 13.97 -6.09
C VAL A 53 -14.97 13.25 -7.06
N ALA A 54 -15.87 13.98 -7.71
CA ALA A 54 -16.78 13.40 -8.71
C ALA A 54 -16.02 12.82 -9.91
N ALA A 55 -15.04 13.57 -10.45
CA ALA A 55 -14.20 13.10 -11.55
C ALA A 55 -13.40 11.84 -11.17
N ARG A 56 -12.81 11.82 -9.97
CA ARG A 56 -12.13 10.64 -9.41
C ARG A 56 -13.07 9.44 -9.33
N GLU A 57 -14.27 9.64 -8.82
CA GLU A 57 -15.25 8.55 -8.67
C GLU A 57 -15.57 7.92 -10.03
N VAL A 58 -15.80 8.73 -11.06
CA VAL A 58 -16.01 8.25 -12.43
C VAL A 58 -14.77 7.50 -12.95
N ALA A 59 -13.58 8.08 -12.82
CA ALA A 59 -12.35 7.46 -13.29
C ALA A 59 -12.06 6.12 -12.58
N GLN A 60 -12.34 6.03 -11.28
CA GLN A 60 -12.22 4.79 -10.51
C GLN A 60 -13.26 3.75 -10.93
N LYS A 61 -14.54 4.13 -11.05
CA LYS A 61 -15.64 3.19 -11.34
C LYS A 61 -15.64 2.70 -12.79
N VAL A 62 -15.38 3.59 -13.74
CA VAL A 62 -15.47 3.31 -15.18
C VAL A 62 -14.13 2.88 -15.77
N GLY A 63 -13.00 3.35 -15.23
CA GLY A 63 -11.67 3.02 -15.71
C GLY A 63 -10.95 1.99 -14.86
N LEU A 64 -10.55 2.37 -13.65
CA LEU A 64 -9.63 1.58 -12.83
C LEU A 64 -10.26 0.26 -12.36
N ALA A 65 -11.50 0.27 -11.86
CA ALA A 65 -12.14 -0.90 -11.27
C ALA A 65 -12.37 -2.04 -12.28
N PRO A 66 -12.87 -1.79 -13.51
CA PRO A 66 -12.97 -2.83 -14.53
C PRO A 66 -11.61 -3.43 -14.90
N VAL A 67 -10.58 -2.60 -15.08
CA VAL A 67 -9.22 -3.07 -15.39
C VAL A 67 -8.69 -3.93 -14.24
N PHE A 68 -8.80 -3.45 -13.00
CA PHE A 68 -8.36 -4.16 -11.80
C PHE A 68 -9.08 -5.50 -11.67
N ARG A 69 -10.42 -5.51 -11.68
CA ARG A 69 -11.24 -6.73 -11.57
C ARG A 69 -11.07 -7.70 -12.74
N SER A 70 -10.59 -7.25 -13.89
CA SER A 70 -10.31 -8.14 -15.02
C SER A 70 -9.03 -8.97 -14.82
N GLN A 71 -8.08 -8.45 -14.03
CA GLN A 71 -6.76 -9.07 -13.80
C GLN A 71 -6.67 -9.80 -12.46
N VAL A 72 -7.42 -9.36 -11.45
CA VAL A 72 -7.37 -9.92 -10.09
C VAL A 72 -8.74 -10.33 -9.57
N ARG A 73 -8.76 -11.32 -8.69
CA ARG A 73 -9.94 -11.75 -7.93
C ARG A 73 -9.78 -11.29 -6.49
N THR A 74 -10.61 -10.35 -6.06
CA THR A 74 -10.50 -9.76 -4.72
C THR A 74 -11.45 -10.46 -3.73
N ARG A 75 -10.91 -10.82 -2.56
CA ARG A 75 -11.66 -11.20 -1.35
C ARG A 75 -11.56 -10.03 -0.36
N VAL A 76 -12.70 -9.55 0.12
CA VAL A 76 -12.79 -8.44 1.08
C VAL A 76 -13.43 -8.97 2.35
N GLU A 77 -12.77 -8.79 3.49
CA GLU A 77 -13.22 -9.30 4.79
C GLU A 77 -13.11 -8.25 5.89
N GLY A 78 -13.96 -8.34 6.91
CA GLY A 78 -13.99 -7.41 8.05
C GLY A 78 -14.51 -5.99 7.72
N LEU A 79 -15.08 -5.79 6.53
CA LEU A 79 -15.53 -4.46 6.09
C LEU A 79 -16.72 -3.93 6.92
N ASP A 80 -17.46 -4.80 7.58
CA ASP A 80 -18.58 -4.49 8.48
C ASP A 80 -18.17 -3.58 9.64
N VAL A 81 -16.88 -3.58 9.98
CA VAL A 81 -16.32 -2.68 11.00
C VAL A 81 -16.53 -1.20 10.68
N LEU A 82 -16.57 -0.85 9.40
CA LEU A 82 -16.77 0.53 8.95
C LEU A 82 -18.20 1.01 9.17
N ALA A 83 -19.19 0.11 9.18
CA ALA A 83 -20.57 0.46 9.49
C ALA A 83 -20.76 0.85 10.98
N ARG A 84 -19.83 0.42 11.84
CA ARG A 84 -19.87 0.65 13.30
C ARG A 84 -18.87 1.72 13.76
N THR A 85 -18.08 2.29 12.85
CA THR A 85 -16.99 3.21 13.17
C THR A 85 -17.29 4.60 12.60
N PRO A 86 -17.39 5.66 13.42
CA PRO A 86 -17.48 7.01 12.89
C PRO A 86 -16.15 7.40 12.22
N GLY A 87 -16.23 8.01 11.03
CA GLY A 87 -15.07 8.61 10.36
C GLY A 87 -14.76 10.03 10.88
N PRO A 88 -13.56 10.57 10.61
CA PRO A 88 -12.48 9.96 9.83
C PRO A 88 -11.68 8.90 10.61
N VAL A 89 -10.96 8.04 9.88
CA VAL A 89 -10.08 7.00 10.45
C VAL A 89 -8.71 6.99 9.76
N ILE A 90 -7.72 6.36 10.38
CA ILE A 90 -6.43 6.07 9.75
C ILE A 90 -6.36 4.58 9.42
N PHE A 91 -6.46 4.23 8.14
CA PHE A 91 -6.17 2.89 7.66
C PHE A 91 -4.66 2.65 7.68
N VAL A 92 -4.22 1.62 8.43
CA VAL A 92 -2.80 1.23 8.48
C VAL A 92 -2.62 -0.15 7.88
N ALA A 93 -1.87 -0.23 6.79
CA ALA A 93 -1.70 -1.47 6.02
C ALA A 93 -0.23 -1.82 5.76
N ASN A 94 0.07 -3.12 5.65
CA ASN A 94 1.35 -3.58 5.11
C ASN A 94 1.50 -3.19 3.63
N HIS A 95 2.73 -3.02 3.15
CA HIS A 95 2.99 -2.50 1.81
C HIS A 95 3.95 -3.37 1.02
N ALA A 96 3.43 -4.18 0.09
CA ALA A 96 4.21 -5.08 -0.74
C ALA A 96 4.17 -4.75 -2.24
N SER A 97 3.17 -3.98 -2.71
CA SER A 97 2.96 -3.72 -4.13
C SER A 97 2.31 -2.37 -4.41
N HIS A 98 2.38 -1.87 -5.65
CA HIS A 98 1.52 -0.73 -6.04
C HIS A 98 0.05 -1.15 -6.18
N LEU A 99 -0.27 -2.45 -6.15
CA LEU A 99 -1.66 -2.92 -6.11
C LEU A 99 -2.33 -2.68 -4.76
N ASP A 100 -1.58 -2.42 -3.69
CA ASP A 100 -2.13 -2.25 -2.33
C ASP A 100 -3.10 -1.07 -2.25
N THR A 101 -2.71 0.08 -2.82
CA THR A 101 -3.55 1.28 -2.85
C THR A 101 -4.86 1.09 -3.62
N PRO A 102 -4.88 0.64 -4.89
CA PRO A 102 -6.13 0.37 -5.59
C PRO A 102 -6.91 -0.76 -4.93
N LEU A 103 -6.26 -1.80 -4.38
CA LEU A 103 -6.94 -2.87 -3.65
C LEU A 103 -7.74 -2.32 -2.47
N LEU A 104 -7.11 -1.51 -1.61
CA LEU A 104 -7.77 -0.91 -0.45
C LEU A 104 -8.90 0.02 -0.90
N LEU A 105 -8.60 1.00 -1.76
CA LEU A 105 -9.57 2.01 -2.15
C LEU A 105 -10.78 1.40 -2.85
N LEU A 106 -10.59 0.47 -3.80
CA LEU A 106 -11.70 -0.16 -4.51
C LEU A 106 -12.51 -1.13 -3.67
N SER A 107 -12.00 -1.54 -2.50
CA SER A 107 -12.71 -2.39 -1.54
C SER A 107 -13.54 -1.58 -0.54
N LEU A 108 -13.27 -0.28 -0.38
CA LEU A 108 -14.06 0.59 0.47
C LEU A 108 -15.45 0.87 -0.14
N PRO A 109 -16.50 1.00 0.70
CA PRO A 109 -17.78 1.57 0.29
C PRO A 109 -17.59 2.97 -0.30
N ASP A 110 -18.49 3.39 -1.17
CA ASP A 110 -18.35 4.64 -1.92
C ASP A 110 -18.24 5.89 -1.01
N GLU A 111 -18.97 5.92 0.10
CA GLU A 111 -18.92 7.01 1.08
C GLU A 111 -17.55 7.15 1.74
N TRP A 112 -16.94 6.03 2.11
CA TRP A 112 -15.58 5.96 2.67
C TRP A 112 -14.55 6.31 1.59
N ARG A 113 -14.65 5.68 0.41
CA ARG A 113 -13.70 5.91 -0.69
C ARG A 113 -13.63 7.38 -1.11
N ARG A 114 -14.77 8.07 -1.16
CA ARG A 114 -14.84 9.52 -1.48
C ARG A 114 -14.19 10.40 -0.43
N ARG A 115 -14.06 9.94 0.80
CA ARG A 115 -13.53 10.66 1.97
C ARG A 115 -12.20 10.10 2.45
N THR A 116 -11.48 9.35 1.61
CA THR A 116 -10.16 8.80 1.93
C THR A 116 -9.07 9.45 1.08
N ALA A 117 -7.95 9.81 1.73
CA ALA A 117 -6.72 10.29 1.11
C ALA A 117 -5.59 9.30 1.34
N VAL A 118 -4.66 9.21 0.39
CA VAL A 118 -3.52 8.29 0.49
C VAL A 118 -2.25 9.09 0.78
N ALA A 119 -1.60 8.78 1.89
CA ALA A 119 -0.29 9.31 2.21
C ALA A 119 0.75 8.72 1.23
N ALA A 120 1.26 9.54 0.29
CA ALA A 120 2.23 9.09 -0.70
C ALA A 120 3.57 9.80 -0.56
N ALA A 121 4.64 9.08 -0.88
CA ALA A 121 5.99 9.64 -0.89
C ALA A 121 6.10 10.77 -1.92
N ALA A 122 6.46 11.98 -1.48
CA ALA A 122 6.68 13.12 -2.35
C ALA A 122 7.72 12.82 -3.44
N ASP A 123 8.81 12.15 -3.07
CA ASP A 123 9.97 11.82 -3.90
C ASP A 123 9.72 10.77 -4.98
N TYR A 124 8.60 10.04 -4.95
CA TYR A 124 8.32 8.98 -5.92
C TYR A 124 7.11 9.27 -6.81
N PHE A 125 6.03 9.83 -6.24
CA PHE A 125 4.79 10.07 -6.98
C PHE A 125 4.70 11.47 -7.58
N PHE A 126 5.50 12.42 -7.06
CA PHE A 126 5.46 13.82 -7.47
C PHE A 126 6.70 14.26 -8.26
N ASP A 127 7.55 13.32 -8.65
CA ASP A 127 8.78 13.56 -9.43
C ASP A 127 8.49 13.93 -10.90
N THR A 128 7.25 13.76 -11.37
CA THR A 128 6.81 14.17 -12.72
C THR A 128 5.36 14.64 -12.70
N TRP A 129 5.09 15.82 -13.26
CA TRP A 129 3.80 16.53 -13.11
C TRP A 129 2.57 15.71 -13.56
N TRP A 130 2.63 14.96 -14.67
CA TRP A 130 1.49 14.16 -15.13
C TRP A 130 1.25 12.92 -14.26
N ARG A 131 2.31 12.34 -13.67
CA ARG A 131 2.20 11.27 -12.66
C ARG A 131 1.63 11.80 -11.36
N ALA A 132 2.03 13.01 -10.96
CA ALA A 132 1.50 13.72 -9.80
C ALA A 132 0.00 14.01 -9.96
N VAL A 133 -0.41 14.54 -11.12
CA VAL A 133 -1.83 14.83 -11.42
C VAL A 133 -2.64 13.54 -11.49
N GLY A 134 -2.15 12.51 -12.21
CA GLY A 134 -2.85 11.23 -12.33
C GLY A 134 -3.03 10.51 -10.99
N SER A 135 -1.99 10.45 -10.15
CA SER A 135 -2.07 9.83 -8.82
C SER A 135 -2.92 10.65 -7.84
N SER A 136 -2.79 11.98 -7.83
CA SER A 136 -3.62 12.87 -6.99
C SER A 136 -5.11 12.78 -7.39
N LEU A 137 -5.40 12.72 -8.68
CA LEU A 137 -6.77 12.57 -9.17
C LEU A 137 -7.31 11.17 -8.91
N LEU A 138 -6.59 10.10 -9.23
CA LEU A 138 -7.10 8.72 -9.11
C LEU A 138 -7.09 8.18 -7.69
N PHE A 139 -6.13 8.58 -6.85
CA PHE A 139 -5.89 7.99 -5.53
C PHE A 139 -5.93 8.99 -4.38
N ASN A 140 -6.19 10.27 -4.66
CA ASN A 140 -6.17 11.34 -3.65
C ASN A 140 -4.86 11.38 -2.88
N THR A 141 -3.74 11.14 -3.58
CA THR A 141 -2.43 11.15 -2.96
C THR A 141 -2.03 12.57 -2.62
N PHE A 142 -1.53 12.79 -1.42
CA PHE A 142 -0.87 14.03 -1.03
C PHE A 142 0.58 13.72 -0.61
N PRO A 143 1.52 14.65 -0.90
CA PRO A 143 2.93 14.42 -0.63
C PRO A 143 3.19 14.46 0.88
N ILE A 144 3.81 13.40 1.40
CA ILE A 144 4.45 13.43 2.72
C ILE A 144 5.97 13.44 2.53
N ASP A 145 6.63 14.41 3.16
CA ASP A 145 8.09 14.39 3.26
C ASP A 145 8.54 13.45 4.39
N ARG A 146 9.41 12.50 4.03
CA ARG A 146 9.98 11.52 4.95
C ARG A 146 11.23 12.02 5.67
N ARG A 147 11.72 13.19 5.29
CA ARG A 147 12.97 13.83 5.77
C ARG A 147 12.71 15.19 6.44
N GLY A 148 11.46 15.61 6.60
CA GLY A 148 11.11 16.80 7.39
C GLY A 148 11.12 18.15 6.65
N GLY A 149 10.73 18.18 5.37
CA GLY A 149 10.52 19.41 4.60
C GLY A 149 9.06 19.90 4.55
N SER A 150 8.87 21.02 3.85
CA SER A 150 7.57 21.69 3.70
C SER A 150 6.60 20.87 2.83
N MET A 151 5.35 20.76 3.26
CA MET A 151 4.27 20.04 2.58
C MET A 151 3.14 21.01 2.23
N SER A 152 2.35 20.71 1.18
CA SER A 152 1.20 21.55 0.78
C SER A 152 0.01 21.38 1.73
N ALA A 153 -0.14 20.19 2.29
CA ALA A 153 -1.04 19.89 3.38
C ALA A 153 -0.39 18.83 4.27
N THR A 154 -0.46 19.00 5.57
CA THR A 154 -0.01 18.00 6.54
C THR A 154 -1.06 16.90 6.66
N PRO A 155 -0.67 15.66 7.02
CA PRO A 155 -1.64 14.60 7.32
C PRO A 155 -2.66 15.02 8.38
N GLY A 156 -2.25 15.85 9.35
CA GLY A 156 -3.12 16.35 10.41
C GLY A 156 -4.21 17.30 9.92
N GLU A 157 -3.88 18.20 8.99
CA GLU A 157 -4.87 19.08 8.34
C GLU A 157 -5.90 18.27 7.53
N VAL A 158 -5.43 17.26 6.81
CA VAL A 158 -6.33 16.37 6.05
C VAL A 158 -7.30 15.63 6.99
N LEU A 159 -6.82 15.15 8.15
CA LEU A 159 -7.68 14.55 9.17
C LEU A 159 -8.67 15.56 9.76
N ALA A 160 -8.21 16.78 10.08
CA ALA A 160 -9.04 17.86 10.63
C ALA A 160 -10.17 18.28 9.66
N ASP A 161 -9.92 18.20 8.34
CA ASP A 161 -10.91 18.43 7.28
C ASP A 161 -11.94 17.27 7.15
N GLY A 162 -11.87 16.26 8.01
CA GLY A 162 -12.77 15.11 8.03
C GLY A 162 -12.46 14.06 6.95
N TRP A 163 -11.22 13.98 6.48
CA TRP A 163 -10.78 12.93 5.56
C TRP A 163 -10.07 11.80 6.29
N SER A 164 -10.42 10.57 5.98
CA SER A 164 -9.67 9.38 6.40
C SER A 164 -8.32 9.30 5.66
N LEU A 165 -7.33 8.68 6.29
CA LEU A 165 -6.01 8.48 5.71
C LEU A 165 -5.70 7.00 5.46
N VAL A 166 -4.99 6.71 4.38
CA VAL A 166 -4.30 5.43 4.19
C VAL A 166 -2.81 5.66 4.42
N ILE A 167 -2.23 4.95 5.38
CA ILE A 167 -0.82 5.02 5.73
C ILE A 167 -0.20 3.64 5.63
N PHE A 168 0.87 3.54 4.85
CA PHE A 168 1.77 2.40 4.81
C PHE A 168 2.96 2.69 5.74
N PRO A 169 2.98 2.17 6.98
CA PRO A 169 3.89 2.63 8.03
C PRO A 169 5.35 2.20 7.78
N GLU A 170 5.58 1.25 6.88
CA GLU A 170 6.91 0.85 6.40
C GLU A 170 7.62 1.97 5.62
N GLY A 171 6.84 2.87 5.02
CA GLY A 171 7.34 3.92 4.13
C GLY A 171 7.77 3.40 2.76
N THR A 172 8.22 2.18 2.56
CA THR A 172 8.52 1.69 1.20
C THR A 172 7.91 0.32 0.98
N ARG A 173 7.56 0.02 -0.28
CA ARG A 173 7.16 -1.33 -0.65
C ARG A 173 8.25 -2.33 -0.27
N SER A 174 7.81 -3.44 0.30
CA SER A 174 8.64 -4.58 0.61
C SER A 174 9.42 -5.06 -0.62
N LYS A 175 10.64 -5.54 -0.36
CA LYS A 175 11.52 -6.13 -1.38
C LYS A 175 11.33 -7.63 -1.52
N ASP A 176 10.80 -8.27 -0.48
CA ASP A 176 10.66 -9.73 -0.36
C ASP A 176 9.22 -10.17 -0.04
N GLY A 177 8.27 -9.22 0.01
CA GLY A 177 6.85 -9.46 0.25
C GLY A 177 6.45 -9.42 1.72
N TRP A 178 7.41 -9.46 2.65
CA TRP A 178 7.17 -9.39 4.09
C TRP A 178 7.14 -7.95 4.60
N ALA A 179 6.44 -7.70 5.69
CA ALA A 179 6.30 -6.37 6.25
C ALA A 179 7.61 -5.89 6.92
N SER A 180 8.05 -4.69 6.59
CA SER A 180 9.18 -4.04 7.24
C SER A 180 8.80 -3.45 8.61
N THR A 181 9.75 -2.80 9.28
CA THR A 181 9.49 -2.05 10.52
C THR A 181 8.44 -0.96 10.32
N PHE A 182 7.46 -0.92 11.22
CA PHE A 182 6.42 0.11 11.21
C PHE A 182 6.94 1.39 11.89
N ARG A 183 6.83 2.52 11.19
CA ARG A 183 7.10 3.84 11.76
C ARG A 183 5.92 4.29 12.62
N MET A 184 6.19 5.11 13.64
CA MET A 184 5.20 5.59 14.61
C MET A 184 4.26 6.68 14.09
N GLY A 185 4.40 7.14 12.84
CA GLY A 185 3.65 8.30 12.32
C GLY A 185 2.13 8.12 12.37
N ALA A 186 1.62 6.92 12.10
CA ALA A 186 0.18 6.65 12.21
C ALA A 186 -0.32 6.70 13.66
N ALA A 187 0.45 6.13 14.61
CA ALA A 187 0.13 6.18 16.04
C ALA A 187 0.15 7.63 16.55
N TYR A 188 1.14 8.42 16.13
CA TYR A 188 1.23 9.85 16.47
C TYR A 188 0.01 10.64 15.97
N LEU A 189 -0.37 10.46 14.70
CA LEU A 189 -1.52 11.14 14.12
C LEU A 189 -2.84 10.72 14.80
N SER A 190 -3.00 9.43 15.07
CA SER A 190 -4.16 8.91 15.79
C SER A 190 -4.29 9.54 17.17
N HIS A 191 -3.19 9.56 17.93
CA HIS A 191 -3.15 10.14 19.28
C HIS A 191 -3.40 11.66 19.26
N THR A 192 -2.80 12.38 18.30
CA THR A 192 -2.88 13.86 18.24
C THR A 192 -4.25 14.36 17.77
N HIS A 193 -4.90 13.64 16.86
CA HIS A 193 -6.18 14.06 16.26
C HIS A 193 -7.39 13.29 16.80
N ASP A 194 -7.20 12.44 17.81
CA ASP A 194 -8.24 11.59 18.41
C ASP A 194 -9.05 10.79 17.37
N VAL A 195 -8.35 10.25 16.35
CA VAL A 195 -8.94 9.42 15.29
C VAL A 195 -8.52 7.96 15.47
N PRO A 196 -9.41 6.98 15.25
CA PRO A 196 -9.06 5.58 15.43
C PRO A 196 -8.21 5.07 14.26
N VAL A 197 -7.39 4.06 14.53
CA VAL A 197 -6.60 3.33 13.53
C VAL A 197 -7.35 2.06 13.14
N VAL A 198 -7.68 1.90 11.87
CA VAL A 198 -8.22 0.64 11.33
C VAL A 198 -7.06 -0.15 10.72
N PRO A 199 -6.60 -1.25 11.35
CA PRO A 199 -5.55 -2.09 10.78
C PRO A 199 -6.10 -2.83 9.54
N VAL A 200 -5.27 -2.96 8.52
CA VAL A 200 -5.61 -3.61 7.25
C VAL A 200 -4.48 -4.56 6.84
N ALA A 201 -4.82 -5.77 6.44
CA ALA A 201 -3.87 -6.73 5.87
C ALA A 201 -4.09 -6.87 4.35
N HIS A 202 -2.99 -6.85 3.59
CA HIS A 202 -2.95 -7.12 2.16
C HIS A 202 -2.18 -8.40 1.88
N ARG A 203 -2.78 -9.31 1.09
CA ARG A 203 -2.20 -10.60 0.72
C ARG A 203 -2.34 -10.86 -0.78
N GLY A 204 -1.34 -11.53 -1.35
CA GLY A 204 -1.25 -11.83 -2.79
C GLY A 204 -0.81 -10.67 -3.68
N THR A 205 -0.69 -9.44 -3.17
CA THR A 205 -0.35 -8.27 -3.99
C THR A 205 1.10 -8.29 -4.47
N PHE A 206 2.01 -8.83 -3.66
CA PHE A 206 3.40 -9.10 -4.06
C PHE A 206 3.46 -10.09 -5.22
N ALA A 207 2.83 -11.26 -5.07
CA ALA A 207 2.75 -12.28 -6.11
C ALA A 207 2.11 -11.76 -7.42
N ALA A 208 1.08 -10.92 -7.30
CA ALA A 208 0.38 -10.37 -8.46
C ALA A 208 1.20 -9.31 -9.21
N MET A 209 1.95 -8.46 -8.49
CA MET A 209 2.79 -7.44 -9.11
C MET A 209 4.01 -7.11 -8.23
N PRO A 210 5.10 -7.89 -8.35
CA PRO A 210 6.33 -7.65 -7.62
C PRO A 210 6.97 -6.32 -7.98
N ARG A 211 7.89 -5.83 -7.14
CA ARG A 211 8.60 -4.58 -7.39
C ARG A 211 9.40 -4.64 -8.69
N GLY A 212 9.05 -3.77 -9.64
CA GLY A 212 9.72 -3.67 -10.94
C GLY A 212 8.99 -4.40 -12.06
N ALA A 213 7.97 -5.20 -11.73
CA ALA A 213 7.03 -5.73 -12.71
C ALA A 213 6.04 -4.64 -13.17
N GLY A 214 5.57 -4.79 -14.42
CA GLY A 214 4.44 -4.02 -14.94
C GLY A 214 3.12 -4.47 -14.35
N TRP A 215 2.02 -3.84 -14.77
CA TRP A 215 0.66 -4.24 -14.39
C TRP A 215 0.45 -5.75 -14.61
N PRO A 216 -0.27 -6.47 -13.72
CA PRO A 216 -0.47 -7.91 -13.88
C PRO A 216 -1.02 -8.22 -15.28
N GLY A 217 -0.30 -9.05 -16.02
CA GLY A 217 -0.73 -9.57 -17.31
C GLY A 217 -1.71 -10.73 -17.14
N LYS A 218 -2.41 -11.08 -18.23
CA LYS A 218 -3.31 -12.24 -18.29
C LYS A 218 -2.57 -13.59 -18.43
N ASP A 219 -1.25 -13.58 -18.30
CA ASP A 219 -0.32 -14.59 -18.81
C ASP A 219 -0.46 -15.98 -18.15
N ALA A 220 -1.39 -16.17 -17.22
CA ALA A 220 -1.64 -17.43 -16.52
C ALA A 220 -3.10 -17.91 -16.60
N GLY A 221 -3.92 -17.39 -17.53
CA GLY A 221 -5.30 -17.89 -17.78
C GLY A 221 -6.32 -17.67 -16.64
N ALA A 222 -5.87 -17.28 -15.44
CA ALA A 222 -6.68 -17.06 -14.25
C ALA A 222 -6.32 -15.72 -13.58
N ARG A 223 -7.33 -15.09 -12.98
CA ARG A 223 -7.16 -13.86 -12.20
C ARG A 223 -6.38 -14.15 -10.92
N ARG A 224 -5.36 -13.36 -10.62
CA ARG A 224 -4.57 -13.51 -9.38
C ARG A 224 -5.46 -13.24 -8.15
N PRO A 225 -5.54 -14.15 -7.16
CA PRO A 225 -6.33 -13.90 -5.97
C PRO A 225 -5.62 -12.90 -5.05
N LEU A 226 -6.37 -11.92 -4.56
CA LEU A 226 -5.92 -10.94 -3.57
C LEU A 226 -6.90 -10.94 -2.40
N THR A 227 -6.38 -10.87 -1.18
CA THR A 227 -7.21 -10.62 0.01
C THR A 227 -6.90 -9.24 0.58
N VAL A 228 -7.95 -8.54 0.98
CA VAL A 228 -7.86 -7.40 1.90
C VAL A 228 -8.76 -7.66 3.10
N ARG A 229 -8.19 -7.57 4.30
CA ARG A 229 -8.91 -7.82 5.55
C ARG A 229 -8.80 -6.60 6.45
N PHE A 230 -9.93 -6.10 6.92
CA PHE A 230 -10.05 -4.96 7.82
C PHE A 230 -10.23 -5.46 9.25
N GLY A 231 -9.49 -4.90 10.20
CA GLY A 231 -9.60 -5.26 11.63
C GLY A 231 -10.33 -4.23 12.47
N GLU A 232 -10.53 -4.57 13.73
CA GLU A 232 -11.19 -3.71 14.73
C GLU A 232 -10.40 -2.39 14.94
N PRO A 233 -11.08 -1.23 15.01
CA PRO A 233 -10.44 0.05 15.21
C PRO A 233 -9.74 0.10 16.56
N LEU A 234 -8.52 0.62 16.53
CA LEU A 234 -7.68 0.80 17.70
C LEU A 234 -7.63 2.27 18.07
N ARG A 235 -7.70 2.54 19.36
CA ARG A 235 -7.37 3.83 19.96
C ARG A 235 -6.27 3.63 20.99
N ALA A 236 -5.49 4.68 21.22
CA ALA A 236 -4.58 4.70 22.35
C ALA A 236 -5.40 4.56 23.65
N ALA A 237 -4.96 3.69 24.55
CA ALA A 237 -5.55 3.59 25.88
C ALA A 237 -5.22 4.85 26.70
N GLU A 238 -5.97 5.08 27.78
CA GLU A 238 -5.68 6.20 28.68
C GLU A 238 -4.26 6.09 29.24
N GLY A 239 -3.48 7.17 29.12
CA GLY A 239 -2.07 7.22 29.52
C GLY A 239 -1.09 6.49 28.59
N GLU A 240 -1.55 5.83 27.53
CA GLU A 240 -0.69 5.12 26.58
C GLU A 240 0.07 6.09 25.68
N SER A 241 1.39 5.96 25.65
CA SER A 241 2.24 6.76 24.78
C SER A 241 2.18 6.27 23.33
N VAL A 242 2.53 7.15 22.39
CA VAL A 242 2.69 6.81 20.96
C VAL A 242 3.65 5.63 20.73
N ARG A 243 4.67 5.50 21.59
CA ARG A 243 5.67 4.41 21.51
C ARG A 243 5.10 3.05 21.90
N GLU A 244 4.11 3.02 22.78
CA GLU A 244 3.42 1.79 23.21
C GLU A 244 2.27 1.44 22.25
N PHE A 245 1.60 2.47 21.70
CA PHE A 245 0.51 2.26 20.77
C PHE A 245 0.96 1.73 19.39
N ALA A 246 2.11 2.19 18.89
CA ALA A 246 2.60 1.77 17.56
C ALA A 246 2.84 0.24 17.43
N PRO A 247 3.46 -0.46 18.40
CA PRO A 247 3.54 -1.92 18.42
C PRO A 247 2.18 -2.62 18.35
N ARG A 248 1.14 -2.12 19.04
CA ARG A 248 -0.21 -2.72 19.00
C ARG A 248 -0.85 -2.63 17.62
N ILE A 249 -0.62 -1.53 16.89
CA ILE A 249 -1.07 -1.40 15.51
C ILE A 249 -0.40 -2.46 14.62
N ARG A 250 0.92 -2.65 14.79
CA ARG A 250 1.67 -3.68 14.05
C ARG A 250 1.17 -5.08 14.39
N GLU A 251 0.95 -5.37 15.66
CA GLU A 251 0.42 -6.65 16.14
C GLU A 251 -0.97 -6.92 15.57
N ALA A 252 -1.84 -5.91 15.49
CA ALA A 252 -3.15 -6.08 14.89
C ALA A 252 -3.08 -6.38 13.39
N VAL A 253 -2.17 -5.74 12.64
CA VAL A 253 -1.91 -6.12 11.24
C VAL A 253 -1.33 -7.53 11.13
N ALA A 254 -0.44 -7.93 12.04
CA ALA A 254 0.10 -9.28 12.10
C ALA A 254 -0.99 -10.34 12.34
N ALA A 255 -1.91 -10.07 13.27
CA ALA A 255 -3.03 -10.95 13.55
C ALA A 255 -3.93 -11.13 12.32
N LEU A 256 -4.22 -10.05 11.57
CA LEU A 256 -4.99 -10.14 10.32
C LEU A 256 -4.27 -10.93 9.23
N LEU A 257 -2.93 -10.82 9.17
CA LEU A 257 -2.10 -11.58 8.23
C LEU A 257 -2.06 -13.06 8.59
N ASP A 258 -2.02 -13.41 9.87
CA ASP A 258 -2.08 -14.78 10.40
C ASP A 258 -3.46 -15.41 10.15
N GLU A 259 -4.51 -14.62 10.33
CA GLU A 259 -5.89 -15.01 10.08
C GLU A 259 -6.15 -15.34 8.60
N ASP A 260 -5.45 -14.68 7.66
CA ASP A 260 -5.55 -14.98 6.22
C ASP A 260 -4.79 -16.27 5.85
N GLU A 261 -3.69 -16.58 6.56
CA GLU A 261 -2.91 -17.81 6.37
C GLU A 261 -3.58 -19.05 7.00
N THR A 262 -4.38 -18.84 8.04
CA THR A 262 -4.98 -19.91 8.84
C THR A 262 -6.50 -19.80 8.88
N THR A 263 -7.07 -19.65 10.07
CA THR A 263 -8.49 -19.41 10.31
C THR A 263 -8.64 -18.35 11.40
N TRP A 264 -9.86 -17.78 11.52
CA TRP A 264 -10.15 -16.84 12.61
C TRP A 264 -9.82 -17.40 13.98
N TRP A 265 -10.22 -18.65 14.24
CA TRP A 265 -10.04 -19.28 15.55
C TRP A 265 -8.55 -19.53 15.88
N GLU A 266 -7.79 -20.06 14.93
CA GLU A 266 -6.36 -20.35 15.14
C GLU A 266 -5.56 -19.05 15.37
N ALA A 267 -5.86 -18.00 14.60
CA ALA A 267 -5.22 -16.70 14.79
C ALA A 267 -5.56 -16.08 16.15
N GLN A 268 -6.81 -16.21 16.64
CA GLN A 268 -7.15 -15.76 18.00
C GLN A 268 -6.43 -16.57 19.09
N GLN A 269 -6.29 -17.89 18.92
CA GLN A 269 -5.56 -18.73 19.86
C GLN A 269 -4.07 -18.34 19.93
N ARG A 270 -3.43 -18.14 18.77
CA ARG A 270 -2.03 -17.69 18.69
C ARG A 270 -1.86 -16.32 19.32
N ARG A 271 -2.77 -15.38 19.03
CA ARG A 271 -2.76 -14.05 19.63
C ARG A 271 -2.87 -14.10 21.15
N ALA A 272 -3.82 -14.87 21.69
CA ALA A 272 -3.99 -15.03 23.13
C ALA A 272 -2.76 -15.65 23.81
N ALA A 273 -2.03 -16.52 23.10
CA ALA A 273 -0.80 -17.14 23.58
C ALA A 273 0.46 -16.27 23.34
N GLY A 274 0.35 -15.08 22.75
CA GLY A 274 1.52 -14.27 22.36
C GLY A 274 2.37 -14.89 21.25
N ALA A 275 1.79 -15.80 20.46
CA ALA A 275 2.45 -16.59 19.42
C ALA A 275 2.04 -16.17 18.00
N THR A 276 1.48 -14.97 17.83
CA THR A 276 1.18 -14.40 16.50
C THR A 276 2.47 -14.32 15.68
N PRO A 277 2.52 -14.89 14.47
CA PRO A 277 3.70 -14.81 13.62
C PRO A 277 4.14 -13.37 13.37
N ASP A 278 5.46 -13.14 13.41
CA ASP A 278 5.99 -11.83 13.11
C ASP A 278 5.77 -11.50 11.61
N PRO A 279 5.13 -10.36 11.28
CA PRO A 279 4.78 -10.03 9.90
C PRO A 279 5.99 -9.69 9.01
N SER A 280 7.18 -9.53 9.61
CA SER A 280 8.46 -9.43 8.90
C SER A 280 9.00 -10.77 8.43
N GLY A 281 8.33 -11.88 8.76
CA GLY A 281 8.64 -13.20 8.25
C GLY A 281 9.89 -13.84 8.87
N PRO A 282 10.23 -15.06 8.43
CA PRO A 282 11.30 -15.85 9.03
C PRO A 282 12.70 -15.31 8.71
N ASP A 283 13.64 -15.46 9.66
CA ASP A 283 15.05 -15.15 9.45
C ASP A 283 15.73 -16.26 8.63
N VAL A 284 15.52 -16.21 7.32
CA VAL A 284 16.07 -17.15 6.34
C VAL A 284 16.56 -16.40 5.10
N ALA A 285 17.29 -17.09 4.23
CA ALA A 285 17.81 -16.51 2.99
C ALA A 285 16.73 -15.79 2.17
N THR A 286 17.06 -14.61 1.64
CA THR A 286 16.13 -13.71 0.93
C THR A 286 15.35 -14.40 -0.18
N TRP A 287 15.97 -15.32 -0.92
CA TRP A 287 15.28 -16.04 -1.99
C TRP A 287 14.14 -16.93 -1.47
N ARG A 288 14.27 -17.54 -0.28
CA ARG A 288 13.19 -18.33 0.36
C ARG A 288 12.06 -17.41 0.82
N ARG A 289 12.42 -16.24 1.37
CA ARG A 289 11.46 -15.22 1.79
C ARG A 289 10.62 -14.73 0.61
N VAL A 290 11.27 -14.41 -0.51
CA VAL A 290 10.61 -14.01 -1.77
C VAL A 290 9.74 -15.15 -2.29
N TRP A 291 10.26 -16.38 -2.36
CA TRP A 291 9.52 -17.53 -2.86
C TRP A 291 8.20 -17.74 -2.12
N ALA A 292 8.24 -17.72 -0.79
CA ALA A 292 7.04 -17.87 0.04
C ALA A 292 5.96 -16.79 -0.25
N GLN A 293 6.38 -15.59 -0.64
CA GLN A 293 5.47 -14.48 -0.96
C GLN A 293 5.06 -14.42 -2.43
N THR A 294 5.65 -15.24 -3.29
CA THR A 294 5.23 -15.39 -4.70
C THR A 294 4.08 -16.38 -4.87
N GLU A 295 3.78 -17.17 -3.84
CA GLU A 295 2.58 -17.99 -3.81
C GLU A 295 1.36 -17.10 -3.61
N SER A 296 0.35 -17.31 -4.45
CA SER A 296 -0.92 -16.60 -4.31
C SER A 296 -1.70 -17.19 -3.14
N PRO A 297 -2.46 -16.38 -2.37
CA PRO A 297 -3.22 -16.90 -1.23
C PRO A 297 -4.12 -18.05 -1.67
N VAL A 298 -4.13 -19.11 -0.86
CA VAL A 298 -4.97 -20.29 -1.11
C VAL A 298 -6.42 -19.85 -0.94
N VAL A 299 -7.13 -19.73 -2.06
CA VAL A 299 -8.57 -19.54 -2.01
C VAL A 299 -9.17 -20.92 -1.84
N GLU A 300 -9.40 -21.33 -0.59
CA GLU A 300 -10.34 -22.42 -0.38
C GLU A 300 -11.65 -22.06 -1.10
N PRO A 301 -12.14 -22.91 -2.01
CA PRO A 301 -13.49 -22.75 -2.49
C PRO A 301 -14.39 -22.81 -1.27
N LEU A 302 -15.40 -21.94 -1.18
CA LEU A 302 -16.46 -22.06 -0.18
C LEU A 302 -17.21 -23.39 -0.44
N THR A 303 -16.64 -24.52 -0.03
CA THR A 303 -17.22 -25.87 -0.11
C THR A 303 -18.09 -26.18 1.10
N GLY A 304 -18.27 -25.22 2.01
CA GLY A 304 -19.20 -25.30 3.13
C GLY A 304 -20.43 -24.44 2.87
N ARG A 305 -21.62 -25.02 3.09
CA ARG A 305 -22.91 -24.33 3.30
C ARG A 305 -22.69 -22.89 3.78
N ARG A 306 -23.24 -21.89 3.07
CA ARG A 306 -23.44 -20.54 3.63
C ARG A 306 -24.02 -20.72 5.03
N VAL A 307 -23.22 -20.49 6.07
CA VAL A 307 -23.73 -20.40 7.42
C VAL A 307 -24.67 -19.22 7.39
N ARG A 308 -25.98 -19.50 7.37
CA ARG A 308 -26.99 -18.47 7.63
C ARG A 308 -26.76 -18.06 9.06
N VAL A 309 -25.98 -16.99 9.26
CA VAL A 309 -25.89 -16.32 10.55
C VAL A 309 -27.31 -15.99 10.94
N TRP A 310 -27.72 -16.48 12.11
CA TRP A 310 -29.05 -16.28 12.66
C TRP A 310 -29.35 -14.79 12.69
N ARG A 311 -30.31 -14.34 11.88
CA ARG A 311 -30.96 -13.05 12.08
C ARG A 311 -31.86 -13.23 13.31
N ARG A 312 -31.55 -12.52 14.39
CA ARG A 312 -32.56 -12.13 15.38
C ARG A 312 -33.26 -10.88 14.87
#